data_AF-A0A662GK66-F1
#
_entry.id   AF-A0A662GK66-F1
#
_cell.length_a   1.000
_cell.length_b   1.000
_cell.length_c   1.000
_cell.angle_alpha   90.00
_cell.angle_beta   90.00
_cell.angle_gamma   90.00
#
_symmetry.space_group_name_H-M   'P 1'
#
loop_
_entity.id
_entity.type
_entity.pdbx_description
1 polymer ?
#
loop_
_entity_poly.entity_id
_entity_poly.type
_entity_poly.pdbx_seq_one_letter_code
_entity_poly.pdbx_strand_id
1 'polypeptide(L)' 'MKAWSIVKCPKCGRFQIVRMPQKNKTCVYCGNRWKINRETIYAVYRDLETARKRLAEIRTRGRFSK' A
#
# COMPACT_ATOMS: atom_id res chain seq x y z
N MET A 1 5.37 11.31 14.73
CA MET A 1 4.86 9.92 14.77
C MET A 1 5.20 9.22 13.46
N LYS A 2 5.78 8.02 13.49
CA LYS A 2 6.10 7.25 12.28
C LYS A 2 4.88 6.39 11.95
N ALA A 3 4.09 6.76 10.96
CA ALA A 3 2.95 5.97 10.50
C ALA A 3 3.30 5.19 9.22
N TRP A 4 2.59 4.10 8.98
CA TRP A 4 2.75 3.23 7.82
C TRP A 4 1.44 3.17 7.06
N SER A 5 1.46 3.49 5.77
CA SER A 5 0.27 3.42 4.91
C SER A 5 0.40 2.26 3.94
N ILE A 6 -0.71 1.56 3.71
CA ILE A 6 -0.86 0.66 2.57
C ILE A 6 -1.38 1.51 1.42
N VAL A 7 -0.65 1.53 0.31
CA VAL A 7 -1.02 2.24 -0.91
C VAL A 7 -1.25 1.27 -2.06
N LYS A 8 -2.25 1.54 -2.88
CA LYS A 8 -2.52 0.81 -4.12
C LYS A 8 -1.82 1.52 -5.28
N CYS A 9 -1.07 0.78 -6.08
CA CYS A 9 -0.51 1.33 -7.31
C CYS A 9 -1.64 1.59 -8.32
N PRO A 10 -1.80 2.81 -8.85
CA PRO A 10 -2.85 3.13 -9.81
C PRO A 10 -2.65 2.41 -11.16
N LYS A 11 -1.41 2.05 -11.51
CA LYS A 11 -1.08 1.38 -12.77
C LYS A 11 -1.31 -0.13 -12.74
N CYS A 12 -0.73 -0.83 -11.77
CA CYS A 12 -0.78 -2.30 -11.71
C CYS A 12 -1.74 -2.86 -10.65
N GLY A 13 -2.42 -2.00 -9.88
CA GLY A 13 -3.35 -2.41 -8.84
C GLY A 13 -2.72 -3.08 -7.61
N ARG A 14 -1.40 -3.32 -7.59
CA ARG A 14 -0.72 -3.98 -6.47
C ARG A 14 -0.58 -3.07 -5.26
N PHE A 15 -0.76 -3.65 -4.08
CA PHE A 15 -0.62 -2.98 -2.80
C PHE A 15 0.82 -3.03 -2.28
N GLN A 16 1.26 -1.92 -1.70
CA GLN A 16 2.60 -1.75 -1.12
C GLN A 16 2.51 -0.96 0.18
N ILE A 17 3.46 -1.21 1.09
CA ILE A 17 3.58 -0.45 2.33
C ILE A 17 4.55 0.72 2.11
N VAL A 18 4.20 1.88 2.65
CA VAL A 18 5.01 3.09 2.61
C VAL A 18 5.08 3.70 4.01
N ARG A 19 6.22 4.31 4.33
CA ARG A 19 6.41 5.02 5.59
C ARG A 19 6.03 6.48 5.40
N MET A 20 5.11 7.00 6.21
CA MET A 20 4.77 8.42 6.19
C MET A 20 5.88 9.26 6.86
N PRO A 21 6.14 10.50 6.39
CA PRO A 21 5.38 11.30 5.41
C PRO A 21 5.92 11.25 3.97
N GLN A 22 6.17 10.06 3.41
CA GLN A 22 6.59 9.93 2.02
C GLN A 22 5.52 10.46 1.04
N LYS A 23 5.87 11.44 0.21
CA LYS A 23 4.96 12.08 -0.77
C LYS A 23 4.87 11.32 -2.09
N ASN A 24 5.95 10.66 -2.51
CA ASN A 24 6.05 9.99 -3.79
C ASN A 24 6.52 8.56 -3.60
N LYS A 25 5.95 7.62 -4.35
CA LYS A 25 6.34 6.21 -4.33
C LYS A 25 6.56 5.69 -5.74
N THR A 26 7.60 4.89 -5.89
CA THR A 26 7.84 4.08 -7.08
C THR A 26 7.37 2.66 -6.82
N CYS A 27 6.67 2.08 -7.79
CA CYS A 27 6.14 0.73 -7.70
C CYS A 27 7.29 -0.25 -7.93
N VAL A 28 7.59 -1.09 -6.94
CA VAL A 28 8.63 -2.13 -7.11
C VAL A 28 8.25 -3.21 -8.13
N TYR A 29 6.98 -3.23 -8.58
CA TYR A 29 6.45 -4.24 -9.49
C TYR A 29 6.35 -3.78 -10.94
N CYS A 30 5.95 -2.53 -11.20
CA CYS A 30 5.72 -2.03 -12.56
C CYS A 30 6.54 -0.78 -12.89
N GLY A 31 7.40 -0.32 -11.99
CA GLY A 31 8.23 0.87 -12.16
C GLY A 31 7.47 2.21 -12.11
N ASN A 32 6.13 2.20 -12.07
CA ASN A 32 5.35 3.44 -12.04
C ASN A 32 5.69 4.29 -10.81
N ARG A 33 6.00 5.58 -11.03
CA ARG A 33 6.17 6.56 -9.95
C ARG A 33 4.91 7.42 -9.85
N TRP A 34 4.32 7.52 -8.66
CA TRP A 34 3.14 8.35 -8.43
C TRP A 34 3.23 9.09 -7.11
N LYS A 35 2.42 10.14 -6.99
CA LYS A 35 2.22 10.88 -5.74
C LYS A 35 1.25 10.12 -4.85
N ILE A 36 1.65 9.88 -3.61
CA ILE A 36 0.78 9.32 -2.58
C ILE A 36 -0.24 10.40 -2.21
N ASN A 37 -1.49 10.16 -2.56
CA ASN A 37 -2.65 10.99 -2.25
C ASN A 37 -3.68 10.15 -1.47
N ARG A 38 -4.71 10.78 -0.91
CA ARG A 38 -5.75 10.09 -0.14
C ARG A 38 -6.45 9.00 -0.95
N GLU A 39 -6.56 9.16 -2.26
CA GLU A 39 -7.20 8.21 -3.18
C GLU A 39 -6.38 6.93 -3.38
N THR A 40 -5.05 7.03 -3.34
CA THR A 40 -4.16 5.86 -3.47
C THR A 40 -3.86 5.20 -2.13
N ILE A 41 -4.16 5.86 -1.00
CA ILE A 41 -4.04 5.29 0.34
C ILE A 41 -5.24 4.39 0.61
N TYR A 42 -4.96 3.11 0.83
CA TYR A 42 -5.97 2.13 1.21
C TYR A 42 -6.23 2.15 2.72
N ALA A 43 -5.17 2.23 3.53
CA ALA A 43 -5.26 2.27 4.99
C ALA A 43 -3.99 2.86 5.62
N VAL A 44 -4.11 3.37 6.85
CA VAL A 44 -3.00 3.91 7.64
C VAL A 44 -2.92 3.18 8.98
N TYR A 45 -1.71 2.82 9.38
CA TYR A 45 -1.38 2.08 10.58
C TYR A 45 -0.28 2.80 11.36
N ARG A 46 -0.27 2.60 12.68
CA ARG A 46 0.79 3.12 13.54
C ARG A 46 2.04 2.24 13.49
N ASP A 47 1.86 0.95 13.19
CA ASP A 47 2.91 -0.07 13.27
C ASP A 47 3.09 -0.82 11.95
N LEU A 48 4.36 -1.16 11.64
CA LEU A 48 4.72 -1.88 10.42
C LEU A 48 4.14 -3.30 10.40
N GLU A 49 4.12 -3.96 11.55
CA GLU A 49 3.65 -5.34 11.67
C GLU A 49 2.16 -5.45 11.33
N THR A 50 1.33 -4.54 11.86
CA THR A 50 -0.10 -4.48 11.52
C THR A 50 -0.30 -4.21 10.03
N ALA A 51 0.49 -3.29 9.44
CA ALA A 51 0.43 -3.03 8.00
C ALA A 51 0.83 -4.26 7.16
N ARG A 52 1.83 -5.04 7.59
CA ARG A 52 2.24 -6.30 6.93
C ARG A 52 1.17 -7.37 7.02
N LYS A 53 0.60 -7.60 8.22
CA LYS A 53 -0.48 -8.57 8.42
C LYS A 53 -1.68 -8.25 7.52
N ARG A 54 -2.09 -6.98 7.49
CA ARG A 54 -3.18 -6.50 6.64
C ARG A 54 -2.86 -6.60 5.15
N LEU A 55 -1.62 -6.30 4.73
CA LEU A 55 -1.20 -6.49 3.35
C LEU A 55 -1.26 -7.97 2.92
N ALA A 56 -0.86 -8.89 3.80
CA ALA A 56 -0.97 -10.32 3.56
C ALA A 56 -2.43 -10.76 3.45
N GLU A 57 -3.30 -10.31 4.35
CA GLU A 57 -4.75 -10.57 4.28
C GLU A 57 -5.37 -10.06 2.97
N ILE A 58 -5.00 -8.86 2.49
CA ILE A 58 -5.47 -8.30 1.21
C ILE A 58 -5.04 -9.20 0.04
N ARG A 59 -3.80 -9.70 0.04
CA ARG A 59 -3.29 -10.61 -1.00
C ARG A 59 -4.01 -11.96 -0.98
N THR A 60 -4.35 -12.47 0.20
CA THR A 60 -5.06 -13.74 0.37
C THR A 60 -6.54 -13.62 0.02
N ARG A 61 -7.21 -12.51 0.40
CA ARG A 61 -8.63 -12.28 0.09
C ARG A 61 -8.90 -11.97 -1.38
N GLY A 62 -7.91 -11.45 -2.13
CA GLY A 62 -8.01 -11.31 -3.58
C GLY A 62 -8.14 -12.64 -4.36
N ARG A 63 -8.09 -13.79 -3.68
CA ARG A 63 -8.27 -15.14 -4.26
C ARG A 63 -9.68 -15.72 -4.12
N PHE A 64 -10.62 -15.02 -3.46
CA PHE A 64 -12.02 -15.47 -3.27
C PHE A 64 -13.05 -14.55 -3.95
N SER A 65 -12.85 -14.27 -5.23
CA SER A 65 -13.97 -13.95 -6.12
C SER A 65 -13.89 -14.87 -7.33
N LYS A 66 -14.34 -16.10 -7.13
CA LYS A 66 -14.90 -16.94 -8.17
C LYS A 66 -15.97 -17.82 -7.55
#